data_AF-A0A166C5P0-F1
#
_entry.id   AF-A0A166C5P0-F1
#
_cell.length_a   1.000
_cell.length_b   1.000
_cell.length_c   1.000
_cell.angle_alpha   90.00
_cell.angle_beta   90.00
_cell.angle_gamma   90.00
#
_symmetry.space_group_name_H-M   'P 1'
#
loop_
_entity.id
_entity.type
_entity.pdbx_description
1 polymer ?
#
loop_
_entity_poly.entity_id
_entity_poly.type
_entity_poly.pdbx_seq_one_letter_code
_entity_poly.pdbx_strand_id
1 'polypeptide(L)'
;MYNQNMQNCSDCTHCGNSCQKRKSEFGNIPLFCMHCPVDSAPCRLVCSENAIEELGGAITINTEKCNKCKKCEEVCPIGAIHIQ
;
A
#
# COMPACT_ATOMS: atom_id res chain seq x y z
N MET A 1 -16.74 11.05 -3.46
CA MET A 1 -15.81 10.13 -2.77
C MET A 1 -15.19 9.27 -3.87
N TYR A 2 -13.95 9.33 -4.33
CA TYR A 2 -12.72 10.06 -4.01
C TYR A 2 -12.53 11.21 -5.02
N ASN A 3 -12.13 12.40 -4.57
CA ASN A 3 -11.84 13.51 -5.48
C ASN A 3 -10.46 13.28 -6.11
N GLN A 4 -10.38 12.47 -7.16
CA GLN A 4 -9.18 12.34 -7.99
C GLN A 4 -9.04 13.58 -8.87
N ASN A 5 -8.82 14.74 -8.25
CA ASN A 5 -8.49 15.93 -9.01
C ASN A 5 -7.01 15.85 -9.41
N MET A 6 -6.77 15.25 -10.57
CA MET A 6 -5.47 15.07 -11.22
C MET A 6 -4.82 16.40 -11.66
N GLN A 7 -5.37 17.56 -11.24
CA GLN A 7 -4.90 18.90 -11.57
C GLN A 7 -3.81 19.44 -10.62
N ASN A 8 -3.45 18.73 -9.55
CA ASN A 8 -2.41 19.17 -8.60
C ASN A 8 -1.08 18.41 -8.72
N CYS A 9 -0.88 17.64 -9.79
CA CYS A 9 0.43 17.04 -10.12
C CYS A 9 1.33 18.06 -10.86
N SER A 10 1.56 19.23 -10.26
CA SER A 10 2.44 20.25 -10.82
C SER A 10 3.92 19.96 -10.54
N ASP A 11 4.21 19.25 -9.44
CA ASP A 11 5.53 18.72 -9.10
C ASP A 11 5.41 17.51 -8.13
N CYS A 12 6.50 16.75 -7.94
CA CYS A 12 6.53 15.61 -6.99
C CYS A 12 6.41 16.05 -5.51
N THR A 13 6.52 17.34 -5.24
CA THR A 13 6.51 17.96 -3.92
C THR A 13 5.08 18.12 -3.38
N HIS A 14 4.10 18.28 -4.26
CA HIS A 14 2.71 18.57 -3.89
C HIS A 14 1.92 17.35 -3.36
N CYS A 15 2.29 16.12 -3.77
CA CYS A 15 1.81 14.89 -3.12
C CYS A 15 2.39 14.70 -1.70
N GLY A 16 3.39 15.52 -1.32
CA GLY A 16 4.16 15.52 -0.07
C GLY A 16 3.40 15.16 1.20
N ASN A 17 2.28 15.85 1.42
CA ASN A 17 1.63 15.90 2.72
C ASN A 17 0.15 15.47 2.69
N SER A 18 -0.43 15.29 1.50
CA SER A 18 -1.87 15.04 1.31
C SER A 18 -2.17 13.62 0.85
N CYS A 19 -1.19 12.94 0.24
CA CYS A 19 -1.33 11.56 -0.21
C CYS A 19 -0.53 10.68 0.75
N GLN A 20 -1.23 9.96 1.63
CA GLN A 20 -0.74 9.03 2.66
C GLN A 20 0.72 8.55 2.43
N LYS A 21 1.72 9.27 2.98
CA LYS A 21 3.15 9.00 2.74
C LYS A 21 3.81 8.24 3.90
N ARG A 22 4.74 7.35 3.55
CA ARG A 22 6.02 7.19 4.26
C ARG A 22 7.12 7.95 3.49
N LYS A 23 8.11 8.49 4.19
CA LYS A 23 9.32 9.06 3.57
C LYS A 23 10.21 7.91 3.08
N SER A 24 10.54 7.90 1.79
CA SER A 24 11.64 7.07 1.30
C SER A 24 12.96 7.57 1.91
N GLU A 25 13.88 6.65 2.22
CA GLU A 25 15.23 6.98 2.70
C GLU A 25 15.99 7.86 1.70
N PHE A 26 15.58 7.84 0.42
CA PHE A 26 16.18 8.56 -0.70
C PHE A 26 15.50 9.91 -1.01
N GLY A 27 14.73 10.48 -0.06
CA GLY A 27 14.15 11.82 -0.17
C GLY A 27 12.64 11.86 -0.33
N ASN A 28 12.10 12.98 -0.84
CA ASN A 28 10.67 13.28 -0.90
C ASN A 28 9.88 12.46 -1.96
N ILE A 29 10.32 11.25 -2.27
CA ILE A 29 9.69 10.38 -3.26
C ILE A 29 8.45 9.74 -2.62
N PRO A 30 7.22 10.05 -3.10
CA PRO A 30 6.04 9.30 -2.69
C PRO A 30 6.14 7.86 -3.20
N LEU A 31 6.02 6.90 -2.29
CA LEU A 31 5.83 5.49 -2.65
C LEU A 31 4.41 5.06 -2.26
N PHE A 32 3.77 4.30 -3.14
CA PHE A 32 2.43 3.77 -2.95
C PHE A 32 2.42 2.25 -3.13
N CYS A 33 1.38 1.58 -2.65
CA CYS A 33 1.18 0.16 -2.95
C CYS A 33 1.07 -0.02 -4.47
N MET A 34 1.85 -0.94 -5.02
CA MET A 34 1.86 -1.22 -6.46
C MET A 34 0.77 -2.20 -6.89
N HIS A 35 -0.05 -2.70 -5.95
CA HIS A 35 -1.09 -3.70 -6.20
C HIS A 35 -0.59 -4.88 -7.05
N CYS A 36 0.46 -5.55 -6.57
CA CYS A 36 1.04 -6.70 -7.24
C CYS A 36 -0.01 -7.79 -7.57
N PRO A 37 0.19 -8.62 -8.61
CA PRO A 37 -0.69 -9.75 -8.89
C PRO A 37 -0.80 -10.70 -7.69
N VAL A 38 -2.01 -11.18 -7.38
CA VAL A 38 -2.30 -12.00 -6.18
C VAL A 38 -1.40 -13.22 -6.06
N ASP A 39 -1.10 -13.86 -7.19
CA ASP A 39 -0.30 -15.08 -7.24
C ASP A 39 1.20 -14.86 -6.96
N SER A 40 1.66 -13.60 -7.06
CA SER A 40 3.07 -13.23 -6.87
C SER A 40 3.29 -12.18 -5.78
N ALA A 41 2.23 -11.63 -5.18
CA ALA A 41 2.31 -10.62 -4.15
C ALA A 41 2.88 -11.22 -2.84
N PRO A 42 4.08 -10.82 -2.38
CA PRO A 42 4.70 -11.41 -1.19
C PRO A 42 3.83 -11.24 0.06
N CYS A 43 3.17 -10.10 0.18
CA CYS A 43 2.25 -9.81 1.28
C CYS A 43 1.07 -10.79 1.31
N ARG A 44 0.52 -11.18 0.16
CA ARG A 44 -0.55 -12.17 0.05
C ARG A 44 -0.09 -13.57 0.40
N LEU A 45 1.08 -13.96 -0.09
CA LEU A 45 1.65 -15.29 0.10
C LEU A 45 2.01 -15.55 1.56
N VAL A 46 2.45 -14.53 2.30
CA VAL A 46 2.78 -14.67 3.73
C VAL A 46 1.56 -14.59 4.66
N CYS A 47 0.40 -14.14 4.16
CA CYS A 47 -0.79 -13.90 4.97
C CYS A 47 -1.51 -15.21 5.31
N SER A 48 -1.26 -15.74 6.51
CA SER A 48 -1.88 -16.98 7.00
C SER A 48 -3.41 -16.90 7.15
N GLU A 49 -3.94 -15.71 7.45
CA GLU A 49 -5.38 -15.48 7.63
C GLU A 49 -6.14 -15.30 6.30
N ASN A 50 -5.42 -15.26 5.16
CA ASN A 50 -5.98 -14.87 3.87
C ASN A 50 -6.74 -13.54 3.92
N ALA A 51 -6.27 -12.61 4.75
CA ALA A 51 -6.86 -11.27 4.91
C ALA A 51 -6.53 -10.32 3.77
N ILE A 52 -5.59 -10.68 2.89
CA ILE A 52 -5.18 -9.87 1.74
C ILE A 52 -5.91 -10.41 0.50
N GLU A 53 -6.71 -9.57 -0.13
CA GLU A 53 -7.65 -9.96 -1.20
C GLU A 53 -7.57 -8.99 -2.37
N GLU A 54 -7.91 -9.45 -3.58
CA GLU A 54 -8.04 -8.57 -4.74
C GLU A 54 -9.48 -8.12 -4.91
N LEU A 55 -9.67 -6.79 -4.91
CA LEU A 55 -10.96 -6.16 -5.17
C LEU A 55 -10.75 -5.12 -6.27
N GLY A 56 -11.36 -5.35 -7.44
CA GLY A 56 -11.30 -4.41 -8.56
C GLY A 56 -9.89 -4.17 -9.12
N GLY A 57 -9.05 -5.21 -9.17
CA GLY A 57 -7.66 -5.10 -9.65
C GLY A 57 -6.68 -4.53 -8.64
N ALA A 58 -7.12 -4.26 -7.40
CA ALA A 58 -6.30 -3.73 -6.33
C ALA A 58 -6.21 -4.73 -5.18
N ILE A 59 -5.01 -4.96 -4.66
CA ILE A 59 -4.85 -5.63 -3.37
C ILE A 59 -5.42 -4.74 -2.25
N THR A 60 -6.26 -5.35 -1.43
CA THR A 60 -6.91 -4.76 -0.26
C THR A 60 -6.72 -5.66 0.96
N ILE A 61 -6.86 -5.07 2.16
CA ILE A 61 -6.75 -5.80 3.42
C ILE A 61 -8.14 -5.85 4.07
N ASN A 62 -8.68 -7.05 4.22
CA ASN A 62 -9.86 -7.31 5.01
C ASN A 62 -9.51 -7.20 6.50
N THR A 63 -9.94 -6.10 7.12
CA THR A 63 -9.63 -5.79 8.52
C THR A 63 -10.31 -6.73 9.51
N GLU A 64 -11.38 -7.41 9.11
CA GLU A 64 -12.07 -8.38 9.98
C GLU A 64 -11.30 -9.70 10.08
N LYS A 65 -10.62 -10.10 8.99
CA LYS A 65 -9.75 -11.28 8.96
C LYS A 65 -8.33 -11.01 9.47
N CYS A 66 -7.88 -9.76 9.41
CA CYS A 66 -6.51 -9.41 9.76
C CYS A 66 -6.26 -9.50 11.28
N ASN A 67 -5.44 -10.45 11.70
CA ASN A 67 -5.00 -10.61 13.09
C ASN A 67 -3.84 -9.67 13.51
N LYS A 68 -3.46 -8.73 12.65
CA LYS A 68 -2.38 -7.75 12.87
C LYS A 68 -1.00 -8.34 13.17
N CYS A 69 -0.66 -9.49 12.61
CA CYS A 69 0.66 -10.11 12.78
C CYS A 69 1.83 -9.37 12.09
N LYS A 70 1.57 -8.35 11.27
CA LYS A 70 2.54 -7.47 10.59
C LYS A 70 3.54 -8.11 9.60
N LYS A 71 3.49 -9.44 9.40
CA LYS A 71 4.35 -10.14 8.42
C LYS A 71 4.28 -9.56 7.01
N CYS A 72 3.12 -9.06 6.59
CA CYS A 72 2.94 -8.43 5.29
C CYS A 72 3.74 -7.11 5.13
N GLU A 73 4.04 -6.41 6.23
CA GLU A 73 4.90 -5.22 6.22
C GLU A 73 6.35 -5.59 5.95
N GLU A 74 6.84 -6.65 6.60
CA GLU A 74 8.24 -7.12 6.51
C GLU A 74 8.60 -7.62 5.12
N VAL A 75 7.69 -8.33 4.46
CA VAL A 75 7.93 -8.91 3.13
C VAL A 75 7.64 -7.95 1.98
N CYS A 76 7.10 -6.76 2.25
CA CYS A 76 6.79 -5.79 1.20
C CYS A 76 8.08 -5.05 0.79
N PRO A 77 8.59 -5.25 -0.45
CA PRO A 77 9.92 -4.73 -0.84
C PRO A 77 9.99 -3.21 -0.88
N ILE A 78 8.84 -2.54 -1.03
CA ILE A 78 8.71 -1.08 -1.06
C ILE A 78 8.13 -0.52 0.25
N GLY A 79 7.85 -1.36 1.24
CA GLY A 79 7.29 -0.95 2.53
C GLY A 79 5.97 -0.20 2.43
N ALA A 80 5.12 -0.53 1.46
CA ALA A 80 3.87 0.20 1.21
C ALA A 80 2.71 -0.18 2.13
N ILE A 81 2.84 -1.25 2.91
CA ILE A 81 1.81 -1.71 3.86
C ILE A 81 2.18 -1.26 5.26
N HIS A 82 1.17 -0.83 6.04
CA HIS A 82 1.33 -0.54 7.46
C HIS A 82 0.07 -0.96 8.23
N ILE A 83 0.25 -1.75 9.29
CA ILE A 83 -0.82 -2.26 10.15
C ILE A 83 -0.73 -1.58 11.52
N GLN A 84 -1.85 -0.99 11.94
CA GLN A 84 -2.03 -0.32 13.24
C GLN A 84 -2.44 -1.29 14.35
#